data_AF-A0A2E7LGD2-F1
#
_entry.id   AF-A0A2E7LGD2-F1
#
_cell.length_a   1.000
_cell.length_b   1.000
_cell.length_c   1.000
_cell.angle_alpha   90.00
_cell.angle_beta   90.00
_cell.angle_gamma   90.00
#
_symmetry.space_group_name_H-M   'P 1'
#
loop_
_entity.id
_entity.type
_entity.pdbx_description
1 polymer ?
#
loop_
_entity_poly.entity_id
_entity_poly.type
_entity_poly.pdbx_seq_one_letter_code
_entity_poly.pdbx_strand_id
1 'polypeptide(L)'
;MTNARLPGWVSQLFAAVFASLLGTVPATGKDLAPYDFTTFFDITRLVKIDLKLATADWDKMRVQHRPLVKTLRTDIPPSDQTSPFDYVPAQLTINGIEIGKVAIRKKGFVGSLDHERPSLKIQLSRYKKKKFAGLETLTLNNNR
;
A
#
# COMPACT_ATOMS: atom_id res chain seq x y z
N MET A 1 -18.13 -74.52 43.21
CA MET A 1 -16.69 -74.55 43.53
C MET A 1 -15.95 -73.91 42.36
N THR A 2 -15.12 -72.90 42.67
CA THR A 2 -14.02 -72.27 41.87
C THR A 2 -14.38 -71.60 40.54
N ASN A 3 -14.49 -70.26 40.49
CA ASN A 3 -13.42 -69.25 40.19
C ASN A 3 -12.87 -69.36 38.75
N ALA A 4 -12.59 -68.33 37.95
CA ALA A 4 -12.65 -66.86 37.93
C ALA A 4 -12.14 -66.46 36.50
N ARG A 5 -12.41 -65.34 35.81
CA ARG A 5 -11.95 -63.95 35.96
C ARG A 5 -12.39 -63.19 34.68
N LEU A 6 -12.80 -61.93 34.83
CA LEU A 6 -13.13 -60.90 33.82
C LEU A 6 -11.84 -60.16 33.31
N PRO A 7 -11.87 -59.01 32.59
CA PRO A 7 -12.54 -58.54 31.35
C PRO A 7 -11.59 -57.72 30.40
N GLY A 8 -12.12 -57.12 29.32
CA GLY A 8 -11.55 -55.93 28.64
C GLY A 8 -12.15 -55.75 27.23
N TRP A 9 -13.19 -54.95 27.00
CA TRP A 9 -13.25 -53.48 26.79
C TRP A 9 -12.39 -52.97 25.62
N VAL A 10 -12.99 -52.07 24.82
CA VAL A 10 -12.52 -51.26 23.67
C VAL A 10 -12.93 -51.81 22.28
N SER A 11 -13.49 -51.06 21.34
CA SER A 11 -13.39 -49.61 21.07
C SER A 11 -14.61 -49.09 20.29
N GLN A 12 -15.11 -47.91 20.68
CA GLN A 12 -16.00 -47.09 19.86
C GLN A 12 -15.20 -46.46 18.70
N LEU A 13 -15.67 -46.61 17.47
CA LEU A 13 -15.12 -45.94 16.29
C LEU A 13 -15.63 -44.49 16.24
N PHE A 14 -14.79 -43.54 16.63
CA PHE A 14 -14.95 -42.13 16.26
C PHE A 14 -14.18 -41.88 14.96
N ALA A 15 -14.91 -41.69 13.85
CA ALA A 15 -14.33 -41.19 12.62
C ALA A 15 -14.16 -39.66 12.73
N ALA A 16 -12.93 -39.21 12.94
CA ALA A 16 -12.57 -37.79 12.88
C ALA A 16 -12.42 -37.37 11.42
N VAL A 17 -13.41 -36.66 10.87
CA VAL A 17 -13.27 -35.95 9.58
C VAL A 17 -12.52 -34.65 9.85
N PHE A 18 -11.21 -34.64 9.61
CA PHE A 18 -10.42 -33.41 9.56
C PHE A 18 -10.68 -32.72 8.22
N ALA A 19 -11.64 -31.80 8.19
CA ALA A 19 -11.81 -30.88 7.08
C ALA A 19 -10.66 -29.85 7.13
N SER A 20 -9.64 -30.07 6.31
CA SER A 20 -8.56 -29.10 6.09
C SER A 20 -9.11 -27.89 5.33
N LEU A 21 -9.49 -26.84 6.06
CA LEU A 21 -9.71 -25.50 5.53
C LEU A 21 -8.34 -24.95 5.06
N LEU A 22 -8.04 -25.11 3.78
CA LEU A 22 -6.96 -24.37 3.12
C LEU A 22 -7.36 -22.89 3.08
N GLY A 23 -7.02 -22.16 4.15
CA GLY A 23 -7.11 -20.71 4.17
C GLY A 23 -6.19 -20.14 3.09
N THR A 24 -6.76 -19.50 2.07
CA THR A 24 -5.98 -18.73 1.09
C THR A 24 -5.37 -17.54 1.82
N VAL A 25 -4.11 -17.67 2.28
CA VAL A 25 -3.37 -16.51 2.75
C VAL A 25 -3.17 -15.60 1.54
N PRO A 26 -3.69 -14.36 1.53
CA PRO A 26 -3.46 -13.47 0.41
C PRO A 26 -1.94 -13.29 0.26
N ALA A 27 -1.42 -13.63 -0.92
CA ALA A 27 -0.02 -13.46 -1.25
C ALA A 27 0.36 -12.00 -1.06
N THR A 28 1.00 -11.72 0.08
CA THR A 28 1.47 -10.40 0.46
C THR A 28 2.67 -10.08 -0.42
N GLY A 29 2.66 -8.93 -1.08
CA GLY A 29 3.78 -8.50 -1.92
C GLY A 29 5.07 -8.47 -1.11
N LYS A 30 6.19 -8.88 -1.73
CA LYS A 30 7.51 -8.90 -1.08
C LYS A 30 7.81 -7.54 -0.47
N ASP A 31 8.14 -7.51 0.82
CA ASP A 31 8.67 -6.32 1.47
C ASP A 31 10.15 -6.17 1.13
N LEU A 32 10.51 -4.98 0.66
CA LEU A 32 11.87 -4.67 0.22
C LEU A 32 12.66 -3.90 1.28
N ALA A 33 12.02 -3.48 2.38
CA ALA A 33 12.73 -2.74 3.43
C ALA A 33 13.60 -3.67 4.29
N PRO A 34 14.80 -3.23 4.69
CA PRO A 34 15.66 -3.95 5.63
C PRO A 34 15.29 -3.65 7.09
N TYR A 35 14.19 -2.93 7.30
CA TYR A 35 13.70 -2.47 8.59
C TYR A 35 12.18 -2.38 8.56
N ASP A 36 11.57 -2.26 9.73
CA ASP A 36 10.12 -2.21 9.90
C ASP A 36 9.54 -0.79 9.79
N PHE A 37 8.22 -0.70 9.97
CA PHE A 37 7.48 0.56 9.96
C PHE A 37 7.99 1.54 11.02
N THR A 38 8.24 1.06 12.24
CA THR A 38 8.70 1.89 13.38
C THR A 38 10.01 2.58 13.04
N THR A 39 10.96 1.81 12.50
CA THR A 39 12.27 2.31 12.08
C THR A 39 12.18 3.26 10.89
N PHE A 40 11.23 3.04 9.98
CA PHE A 40 11.03 3.89 8.80
C PHE A 40 10.46 5.27 9.15
N PHE A 41 9.64 5.36 10.20
CA PHE A 41 9.02 6.61 10.67
C PHE A 41 9.69 7.19 11.92
N ASP A 42 10.90 6.74 12.26
CA ASP A 42 11.70 7.32 13.33
C ASP A 42 12.01 8.79 13.04
N ILE A 43 11.54 9.69 13.91
CA ILE A 43 11.66 11.15 13.77
C ILE A 43 13.10 11.66 13.92
N THR A 44 14.02 10.83 14.41
CA THR A 44 15.45 11.17 14.54
C THR A 44 16.22 10.93 13.25
N ARG A 45 15.56 10.38 12.22
CA ARG A 45 16.19 9.97 10.97
C ARG A 45 15.53 10.65 9.76
N LEU A 46 16.35 10.99 8.78
CA LEU A 46 15.86 11.47 7.49
C LEU A 46 15.79 10.31 6.50
N VAL A 47 14.62 10.11 5.90
CA VAL A 47 14.43 9.18 4.78
C VAL A 47 14.70 9.91 3.47
N LYS A 48 15.69 9.43 2.71
CA LYS A 48 15.95 9.92 1.36
C LYS A 48 15.07 9.18 0.35
N ILE A 49 14.33 9.95 -0.44
CA ILE A 49 13.49 9.46 -1.53
C ILE A 49 14.01 10.02 -2.85
N ASP A 50 14.46 9.15 -3.74
CA ASP A 50 14.89 9.51 -5.10
C ASP A 50 13.84 8.99 -6.11
N LEU A 51 13.25 9.92 -6.87
CA LEU A 51 12.28 9.63 -7.94
C LEU A 51 12.87 10.03 -9.29
N LYS A 52 12.88 9.08 -10.24
CA LYS A 52 13.26 9.34 -11.63
C LYS A 52 12.06 9.09 -12.55
N LEU A 53 11.70 10.07 -13.37
CA LEU A 53 10.58 10.00 -14.31
C LEU A 53 10.86 10.87 -15.53
N ALA A 54 10.04 10.73 -16.57
CA ALA A 54 10.15 11.56 -17.75
C ALA A 54 9.78 13.02 -17.44
N THR A 55 10.48 13.97 -18.03
CA THR A 55 10.20 15.41 -17.87
C THR A 55 8.77 15.76 -18.28
N ALA A 56 8.28 15.20 -19.40
CA ALA A 56 6.91 15.42 -19.86
C ALA A 56 5.86 14.92 -18.86
N ASP A 57 6.11 13.79 -18.20
CA ASP A 57 5.22 13.25 -17.16
C ASP A 57 5.21 14.16 -15.92
N TRP A 58 6.38 14.67 -15.52
CA TRP A 58 6.50 15.63 -14.42
C TRP A 58 5.76 16.93 -14.72
N ASP A 59 5.97 17.51 -15.90
CA ASP A 59 5.34 18.75 -16.32
C ASP A 59 3.82 18.61 -16.42
N LYS A 60 3.35 17.49 -17.00
CA LYS A 60 1.91 17.17 -17.03
C LYS A 60 1.33 17.09 -15.63
N MET A 61 1.97 16.34 -14.72
CA MET A 61 1.44 16.09 -13.39
C MET A 61 1.45 17.33 -12.49
N ARG A 62 2.52 18.14 -12.50
CA ARG A 62 2.70 19.23 -11.53
C ARG A 62 1.71 20.39 -11.72
N VAL A 63 1.22 20.60 -12.94
CA VAL A 63 0.25 21.66 -13.27
C VAL A 63 -1.21 21.26 -13.06
N GLN A 64 -1.48 19.98 -12.78
CA GLN A 64 -2.84 19.51 -12.47
C GLN A 64 -3.36 20.21 -11.21
N HIS A 65 -4.62 20.64 -11.26
CA HIS A 65 -5.29 21.30 -10.16
C HIS A 65 -6.75 20.84 -10.06
N ARG A 66 -7.36 21.06 -8.89
CA ARG A 66 -8.79 20.87 -8.67
C ARG A 66 -9.42 22.24 -8.41
N PRO A 67 -10.44 22.67 -9.17
CA PRO A 67 -11.10 23.95 -8.94
C PRO A 67 -11.80 23.98 -7.57
N LEU A 68 -11.62 25.05 -6.79
CA LEU A 68 -12.22 25.21 -5.46
C LEU A 68 -13.76 25.13 -5.52
N VAL A 69 -14.36 25.77 -6.53
CA VAL A 69 -15.82 25.76 -6.76
C VAL A 69 -16.36 24.34 -6.95
N LYS A 70 -15.63 23.47 -7.66
CA LYS A 70 -16.01 22.06 -7.84
C LYS A 70 -15.84 21.24 -6.55
N THR A 71 -15.12 21.76 -5.56
CA THR A 71 -14.76 21.00 -4.36
C THR A 71 -15.58 21.37 -3.13
N LEU A 72 -16.09 22.60 -3.04
CA LEU A 72 -16.97 23.05 -1.96
C LEU A 72 -18.46 22.79 -2.22
N ARG A 73 -18.80 22.41 -3.46
CA ARG A 73 -20.16 22.03 -3.83
C ARG A 73 -20.51 20.67 -3.23
N THR A 74 -21.70 20.58 -2.65
CA THR A 74 -22.26 19.33 -2.12
C THR A 74 -23.05 18.56 -3.20
N ASP A 75 -23.34 19.20 -4.33
CA ASP A 75 -24.16 18.70 -5.43
C ASP A 75 -23.35 18.22 -6.65
N ILE A 76 -22.16 17.65 -6.42
CA ILE A 76 -21.28 17.16 -7.51
C ILE A 76 -21.86 15.86 -8.10
N PRO A 77 -22.22 15.83 -9.40
CA PRO A 77 -22.68 14.61 -10.06
C PRO A 77 -21.65 13.47 -9.92
N PRO A 78 -22.05 12.20 -9.79
CA PRO A 78 -21.12 11.07 -9.65
C PRO A 78 -20.04 10.99 -10.75
N SER A 79 -20.39 11.37 -11.98
CA SER A 79 -19.46 11.45 -13.13
C SER A 79 -18.31 12.44 -12.91
N ASP A 80 -18.54 13.47 -12.09
CA ASP A 80 -17.61 14.56 -11.82
C ASP A 80 -16.77 14.37 -10.55
N GLN A 81 -16.97 13.27 -9.82
CA GLN A 81 -16.24 12.95 -8.59
C GLN A 81 -14.86 12.32 -8.84
N THR A 82 -14.53 12.01 -10.10
CA THR A 82 -13.22 11.43 -10.45
C THR A 82 -12.07 12.36 -10.05
N SER A 83 -10.98 11.76 -9.55
CA SER A 83 -9.80 12.53 -9.15
C SER A 83 -9.17 13.15 -10.41
N PRO A 84 -8.91 14.46 -10.46
CA PRO A 84 -8.27 15.10 -11.61
C PRO A 84 -6.77 14.81 -11.70
N PHE A 85 -6.26 13.96 -10.81
CA PHE A 85 -4.83 13.69 -10.68
C PHE A 85 -4.48 12.34 -11.29
N ASP A 86 -3.86 12.40 -12.46
CA ASP A 86 -3.41 11.23 -13.18
C ASP A 86 -2.17 10.64 -12.51
N TYR A 87 -2.03 9.33 -12.62
CA TYR A 87 -0.80 8.65 -12.27
C TYR A 87 0.17 8.63 -13.45
N VAL A 88 1.43 8.93 -13.16
CA VAL A 88 2.56 8.78 -14.08
C VAL A 88 3.56 7.76 -13.54
N PRO A 89 4.28 7.02 -14.40
CA PRO A 89 5.29 6.08 -13.95
C PRO A 89 6.57 6.78 -13.46
N ALA A 90 7.22 6.22 -12.45
CA ALA A 90 8.53 6.64 -11.99
C ALA A 90 9.35 5.43 -11.52
N GLN A 91 10.68 5.55 -11.48
CA GLN A 91 11.57 4.65 -10.77
C GLN A 91 11.84 5.23 -9.38
N LEU A 92 11.66 4.41 -8.35
CA LEU A 92 11.83 4.80 -6.96
C LEU A 92 13.04 4.13 -6.32
N THR A 93 13.80 4.91 -5.58
CA THR A 93 14.84 4.45 -4.67
C THR A 93 14.62 5.08 -3.29
N ILE A 94 14.71 4.28 -2.22
CA ILE A 94 14.55 4.73 -0.84
C ILE A 94 15.83 4.40 -0.08
N ASN A 95 16.54 5.39 0.45
CA ASN A 95 17.81 5.20 1.15
C ASN A 95 18.82 4.32 0.37
N GLY A 96 18.88 4.49 -0.95
CA GLY A 96 19.74 3.69 -1.83
C GLY A 96 19.18 2.31 -2.23
N ILE A 97 18.04 1.90 -1.68
CA ILE A 97 17.38 0.63 -2.01
C ILE A 97 16.49 0.81 -3.22
N GLU A 98 16.82 0.10 -4.30
CA GLU A 98 16.05 0.16 -5.53
C GLU A 98 14.69 -0.56 -5.36
N ILE A 99 13.61 0.22 -5.40
CA ILE A 99 12.24 -0.29 -5.37
C ILE A 99 11.76 -0.61 -6.78
N GLY A 100 12.32 0.06 -7.79
CA GLY A 100 11.95 -0.03 -9.19
C GLY A 100 10.66 0.70 -9.51
N LYS A 101 9.95 0.25 -10.55
CA LYS A 101 8.84 1.00 -11.15
C LYS A 101 7.66 1.16 -10.19
N VAL A 102 7.21 2.40 -9.99
CA VAL A 102 6.07 2.79 -9.15
C VAL A 102 5.22 3.80 -9.90
N ALA A 103 4.01 4.04 -9.43
CA ALA A 103 3.16 5.09 -9.98
C ALA A 103 3.06 6.25 -9.00
N ILE A 104 3.24 7.47 -9.49
CA ILE A 104 3.13 8.68 -8.69
C ILE A 104 2.03 9.57 -9.24
N ARG A 105 1.40 10.34 -8.38
CA ARG A 105 0.48 11.40 -8.79
C ARG A 105 0.57 12.59 -7.85
N LYS A 106 0.13 13.74 -8.33
CA LYS A 106 -0.16 14.88 -7.46
C LYS A 106 -1.26 14.51 -6.46
N LYS A 107 -1.09 14.96 -5.23
CA LYS A 107 -2.06 14.84 -4.15
C LYS A 107 -2.30 16.23 -3.61
N GLY A 108 -3.55 16.59 -3.41
CA GLY A 108 -3.84 17.81 -2.67
C GLY A 108 -5.29 18.21 -2.69
N PHE A 109 -5.60 19.10 -1.75
CA PHE A 109 -6.74 20.00 -1.72
C PHE A 109 -6.20 21.45 -1.82
N VAL A 110 -7.08 22.45 -1.85
CA VAL A 110 -6.69 23.87 -1.94
C VAL A 110 -5.59 24.21 -0.92
N GLY A 111 -4.54 24.91 -1.37
CA GLY A 111 -3.29 25.16 -0.62
C GLY A 111 -2.15 24.20 -0.98
N SER A 112 -2.39 22.89 -0.88
CA SER A 112 -1.35 21.86 -1.14
C SER A 112 -1.02 21.60 -2.62
N LEU A 113 -1.71 22.28 -3.55
CA LEU A 113 -1.55 22.13 -5.01
C LEU A 113 -0.46 23.02 -5.61
N ASP A 114 0.66 23.17 -4.92
CA ASP A 114 1.85 23.90 -5.39
C ASP A 114 2.39 23.34 -6.73
N HIS A 115 2.82 24.22 -7.63
CA HIS A 115 3.31 23.89 -8.97
C HIS A 115 4.81 23.54 -9.00
N GLU A 116 5.58 24.05 -8.05
CA GLU A 116 7.02 23.85 -7.91
C GLU A 116 7.32 22.69 -6.95
N ARG A 117 6.61 22.64 -5.82
CA ARG A 117 6.74 21.62 -4.78
C ARG A 117 5.40 20.94 -4.49
N PRO A 118 4.84 20.16 -5.44
CA PRO A 118 3.56 19.48 -5.21
C PRO A 118 3.66 18.45 -4.09
N SER A 119 2.56 18.27 -3.34
CA SER A 119 2.37 17.05 -2.55
C SER A 119 2.18 15.85 -3.48
N LEU A 120 2.78 14.70 -3.16
CA LEU A 120 2.78 13.51 -4.00
C LEU A 120 2.20 12.29 -3.27
N LYS A 121 1.51 11.44 -4.02
CA LYS A 121 1.14 10.07 -3.60
C LYS A 121 1.86 9.07 -4.50
N ILE A 122 2.55 8.12 -3.89
CA ILE A 122 3.33 7.08 -4.56
C ILE A 122 2.67 5.73 -4.28
N GLN A 123 2.27 5.00 -5.31
CA GLN A 123 1.77 3.63 -5.20
C GLN A 123 2.89 2.65 -5.58
N LEU A 124 3.38 1.92 -4.59
CA LEU A 124 4.45 0.93 -4.76
C LEU A 124 3.92 -0.31 -5.49
N SER A 125 2.75 -0.79 -5.09
CA SER A 125 2.19 -2.07 -5.55
C SER A 125 1.44 -2.00 -6.89
N ARG A 126 1.38 -0.84 -7.57
CA ARG A 126 0.53 -0.66 -8.77
C ARG A 126 0.93 -1.55 -9.95
N TYR A 127 2.22 -1.72 -10.20
CA TYR A 127 2.73 -2.49 -11.35
C TYR A 127 3.13 -3.92 -10.99
N LYS A 128 3.61 -4.13 -9.76
CA LYS A 128 3.99 -5.44 -9.20
C LYS A 128 3.68 -5.41 -7.70
N LYS A 129 3.16 -6.51 -7.15
CA LYS A 129 2.90 -6.63 -5.70
C LYS A 129 4.23 -6.53 -4.92
N LYS A 130 4.42 -5.42 -4.23
CA LYS A 130 5.59 -5.15 -3.37
C LYS A 130 5.22 -4.17 -2.27
N LYS A 131 6.00 -4.21 -1.19
CA LYS A 131 5.88 -3.33 -0.03
C LYS A 131 7.24 -2.74 0.31
N PHE A 132 7.22 -1.68 1.11
CA PHE A 132 8.40 -1.15 1.77
C PHE A 132 8.05 -0.77 3.20
N ALA A 133 8.66 -1.42 4.18
CA ALA A 133 8.41 -1.21 5.61
C ALA A 133 6.92 -1.39 5.96
N GLY A 134 6.30 -2.44 5.40
CA GLY A 134 4.89 -2.76 5.51
C GLY A 134 3.95 -1.94 4.62
N LEU A 135 4.45 -0.91 3.95
CA LEU A 135 3.64 0.04 3.18
C LEU A 135 3.50 -0.36 1.72
N GLU A 136 2.31 -0.16 1.17
CA GLU A 136 2.05 -0.24 -0.28
C GLU A 136 1.99 1.13 -0.96
N THR A 137 1.91 2.19 -0.15
CA THR A 137 1.73 3.57 -0.62
C THR A 137 2.47 4.52 0.30
N LEU A 138 3.13 5.52 -0.29
CA LEU A 138 3.77 6.64 0.42
C LEU A 138 3.07 7.94 0.05
N THR A 139 3.03 8.87 1.00
CA THR A 139 2.57 10.24 0.74
C THR A 139 3.67 11.20 1.16
N LEU A 140 4.09 12.06 0.23
CA LEU A 140 5.04 13.13 0.48
C LEU A 140 4.26 14.44 0.51
N ASN A 141 4.01 14.97 1.71
CA ASN A 141 3.36 16.26 1.85
C ASN A 141 4.39 17.39 1.65
N ASN A 142 3.95 18.51 1.08
CA ASN A 142 4.82 19.65 0.76
C ASN A 142 4.90 20.72 1.87
N ASN A 143 4.17 20.55 2.98
CA ASN A 143 4.13 21.47 4.11
C ASN A 143 3.80 22.92 3.72
N ARG A 144 2.81 23.07 2.82
CA ARG A 144 2.23 24.33 2.35
C ARG A 144 0.81 24.48 2.88
#